data_AF-A0A635RBH6-F1
#
_entry.id   AF-A0A635RBH6-F1
#
_cell.length_a   1.000
_cell.length_b   1.000
_cell.length_c   1.000
_cell.angle_alpha   90.00
_cell.angle_beta   90.00
_cell.angle_gamma   90.00
#
_symmetry.space_group_name_H-M   'P 1'
#
loop_
_entity.id
_entity.type
_entity.pdbx_description
1 polymer ?
#
loop_
_entity_poly.entity_id
_entity_poly.type
_entity_poly.pdbx_seq_one_letter_code
_entity_poly.pdbx_strand_id
1 'polypeptide(L)'
;MSASNKSLTKEEIRARYFAHDLPIDRHGNYMERVGNEDRGRTGFCALLHYKLIEGMSDEEALAQMQTYEMSPIESKFTLNKAKEFITDVLEINLDEIRSNMRSTSRYIYLDIQKIMLEIEHRYEDQRHGYIEVDGRHFQADETSRQMLGQYIQSETAPDYWLDTSNTRIEPFTLEQCKALMAAIVKRDQQLHNAMSAQKSEIRQYAEQRDYDTIRALALEMGLE
;
A
#
# COMPACT_ATOMS: atom_id res chain seq x y z
N MET A 1 7.81 -55.61 -19.56
CA MET A 1 7.30 -55.56 -18.17
C MET A 1 6.06 -54.68 -18.15
N SER A 2 4.95 -55.20 -17.65
CA SER A 2 3.66 -54.50 -17.57
C SER A 2 3.77 -53.34 -16.58
N ALA A 3 3.71 -52.09 -17.07
CA ALA A 3 3.54 -50.93 -16.22
C ALA A 3 2.14 -51.00 -15.61
N SER A 4 2.06 -51.29 -14.32
CA SER A 4 0.80 -51.24 -13.58
C SER A 4 0.28 -49.81 -13.60
N ASN A 5 -0.80 -49.59 -14.35
CA ASN A 5 -1.50 -48.32 -14.48
C ASN A 5 -2.34 -48.06 -13.21
N LYS A 6 -1.70 -48.04 -12.03
CA LYS A 6 -2.36 -47.71 -10.76
C LYS A 6 -2.28 -46.20 -10.58
N SER A 7 -3.40 -45.51 -10.79
CA SER A 7 -3.57 -44.13 -10.33
C SER A 7 -3.32 -44.07 -8.83
N LEU A 8 -2.66 -42.99 -8.39
CA LEU A 8 -2.41 -42.74 -6.97
C LEU A 8 -3.72 -42.63 -6.19
N THR A 9 -3.72 -43.06 -4.92
CA THR A 9 -4.84 -42.79 -4.02
C THR A 9 -4.86 -41.32 -3.61
N LYS A 10 -5.99 -40.85 -3.09
CA LYS A 10 -6.10 -39.47 -2.59
C LYS A 10 -5.09 -39.18 -1.47
N GLU A 11 -4.89 -40.15 -0.59
CA GLU A 11 -3.94 -40.07 0.51
C GLU A 11 -2.50 -39.97 0.00
N GLU A 12 -2.14 -40.73 -1.03
CA GLU A 12 -0.82 -40.65 -1.67
C GLU A 12 -0.60 -39.29 -2.34
N ILE A 13 -1.60 -38.76 -3.05
CA ILE A 13 -1.53 -37.44 -3.68
C ILE A 13 -1.38 -36.34 -2.63
N ARG A 14 -2.17 -36.42 -1.55
CA ARG A 14 -2.11 -35.47 -0.43
C ARG A 14 -0.75 -35.51 0.26
N ALA A 15 -0.22 -36.70 0.52
CA ALA A 15 1.11 -36.85 1.11
C ALA A 15 2.19 -36.20 0.23
N ARG A 16 2.10 -36.34 -1.10
CA ARG A 16 3.01 -35.65 -2.04
C ARG A 16 2.87 -34.14 -1.99
N TYR A 17 1.65 -33.62 -1.89
CA TYR A 17 1.40 -32.18 -1.80
C TYR A 17 2.10 -31.55 -0.58
N PHE A 18 1.97 -32.18 0.59
CA PHE A 18 2.54 -31.69 1.85
C PHE A 18 4.01 -32.06 2.08
N ALA A 19 4.63 -32.84 1.19
CA ALA A 19 6.07 -33.09 1.24
C ALA A 19 6.91 -31.87 0.80
N HIS A 20 6.30 -30.91 0.09
CA HIS A 20 6.89 -29.61 -0.31
C HIS A 20 8.17 -29.65 -1.17
N ASP A 21 8.52 -30.80 -1.76
CA ASP A 21 9.71 -30.92 -2.63
C ASP A 21 9.50 -30.24 -4.00
N LEU A 22 8.56 -30.76 -4.78
CA LEU A 22 8.20 -30.30 -6.12
C LEU A 22 6.68 -30.09 -6.23
N PRO A 23 6.22 -29.09 -7.00
CA PRO A 23 4.80 -28.92 -7.26
C PRO A 23 4.24 -30.18 -7.94
N ILE A 24 2.97 -30.47 -7.67
CA ILE A 24 2.27 -31.60 -8.28
C ILE A 24 1.05 -31.11 -9.05
N ASP A 25 0.68 -31.80 -10.11
CA ASP A 25 -0.62 -31.60 -10.76
C ASP A 25 -1.78 -32.22 -9.93
N ARG A 26 -3.01 -32.06 -10.41
CA ARG A 26 -4.22 -32.63 -9.77
C ARG A 26 -4.26 -34.17 -9.76
N HIS A 27 -3.34 -34.83 -10.45
CA HIS A 27 -3.20 -36.29 -10.48
C HIS A 27 -2.06 -36.79 -9.58
N GLY A 28 -1.31 -35.88 -8.94
CA GLY A 28 -0.18 -36.20 -8.08
C GLY A 28 1.14 -36.46 -8.82
N ASN A 29 1.21 -36.10 -10.10
CA ASN A 29 2.46 -36.15 -10.86
C ASN A 29 3.31 -34.94 -10.49
N TYR A 30 4.58 -35.16 -10.20
CA TYR A 30 5.53 -34.08 -9.99
C TYR A 30 5.71 -33.29 -11.29
N MET A 31 5.65 -31.98 -11.16
CA MET A 31 5.95 -31.02 -12.21
C MET A 31 7.36 -30.48 -11.96
N GLU A 32 8.20 -30.43 -12.99
CA GLU A 32 9.51 -29.79 -12.88
C GLU A 32 9.34 -28.33 -12.44
N ARG A 33 10.21 -27.84 -11.54
CA ARG A 33 10.30 -26.41 -11.23
C ARG A 33 10.88 -25.68 -12.44
N VAL A 34 10.07 -25.49 -13.47
CA VAL A 34 10.47 -24.71 -14.63
C VAL A 34 10.07 -23.27 -14.35
N GLY A 35 11.05 -22.42 -14.05
CA GLY A 35 10.84 -20.97 -13.94
C GLY A 35 10.19 -20.41 -15.21
N ASN A 36 9.56 -19.23 -15.14
CA ASN A 36 8.86 -18.51 -16.22
C ASN A 36 7.81 -19.28 -17.08
N GLU A 37 7.74 -20.62 -17.04
CA GLU A 37 6.81 -21.45 -17.81
C GLU A 37 5.45 -21.69 -17.10
N ASP A 38 5.34 -21.31 -15.82
CA ASP A 38 4.06 -21.13 -15.10
C ASP A 38 3.14 -20.08 -15.75
N ARG A 39 3.67 -19.26 -16.68
CA ARG A 39 2.92 -18.20 -17.38
C ARG A 39 2.12 -18.71 -18.58
N GLY A 40 2.32 -19.96 -19.01
CA GLY A 40 1.56 -20.56 -20.11
C GLY A 40 0.23 -21.18 -19.65
N ARG A 41 -0.74 -21.31 -20.58
CA ARG A 41 -2.06 -21.93 -20.34
C ARG A 41 -1.97 -23.26 -19.59
N THR A 42 -1.07 -24.15 -20.03
CA THR A 42 -0.94 -25.51 -19.47
C THR A 42 -0.44 -25.50 -18.03
N GLY A 43 0.62 -24.74 -17.73
CA GLY A 43 1.18 -24.62 -16.39
C GLY A 43 0.18 -24.00 -15.42
N PHE A 44 -0.41 -22.87 -15.82
CA PHE A 44 -1.44 -22.18 -15.02
C PHE A 44 -2.61 -23.11 -14.68
N CYS A 45 -3.17 -23.81 -15.66
CA CYS A 45 -4.31 -24.69 -15.45
C CYS A 45 -3.98 -25.96 -14.64
N ALA A 46 -2.74 -26.48 -14.74
CA ALA A 46 -2.28 -27.63 -13.97
C ALA A 46 -2.09 -27.29 -12.49
N LEU A 47 -1.52 -26.11 -12.22
CA LEU A 47 -1.15 -25.65 -10.87
C LEU A 47 -2.14 -24.62 -10.28
N LEU A 48 -3.31 -24.43 -10.90
CA LEU A 48 -4.33 -23.48 -10.44
C LEU A 48 -4.68 -23.65 -8.96
N HIS A 49 -4.65 -24.88 -8.45
CA HIS A 49 -4.96 -25.17 -7.05
C HIS A 49 -3.96 -24.52 -6.06
N TYR A 50 -2.67 -24.44 -6.40
CA TYR A 50 -1.70 -23.66 -5.62
C TYR A 50 -2.07 -22.19 -5.62
N LYS A 51 -2.41 -21.61 -6.79
CA LYS A 51 -2.78 -20.19 -6.90
C LYS A 51 -4.02 -19.84 -6.09
N LEU A 52 -5.02 -20.71 -6.09
CA LEU A 52 -6.22 -20.52 -5.27
C LEU A 52 -5.90 -20.55 -3.77
N ILE A 53 -5.03 -21.46 -3.31
CA ILE A 53 -4.56 -21.56 -1.93
C ILE A 53 -3.69 -20.33 -1.55
N GLU A 54 -2.88 -19.83 -2.47
CA GLU A 54 -2.08 -18.59 -2.36
C GLU A 54 -2.95 -17.31 -2.40
N GLY A 55 -4.26 -17.43 -2.57
CA GLY A 55 -5.21 -16.31 -2.44
C GLY A 55 -5.73 -15.70 -3.73
N MET A 56 -5.48 -16.32 -4.88
CA MET A 56 -6.17 -15.97 -6.12
C MET A 56 -7.68 -16.17 -5.97
N SER A 57 -8.44 -15.14 -6.34
CA SER A 57 -9.89 -15.19 -6.38
C SER A 57 -10.40 -15.98 -7.59
N ASP A 58 -11.65 -16.44 -7.50
CA ASP A 58 -12.31 -17.12 -8.62
C ASP A 58 -12.41 -16.19 -9.84
N GLU A 59 -12.61 -14.88 -9.62
CA GLU A 59 -12.68 -13.87 -10.69
C GLU A 59 -11.33 -13.65 -11.39
N GLU A 60 -10.24 -13.50 -10.62
CA GLU A 60 -8.88 -13.37 -11.17
C GLU A 60 -8.48 -14.62 -11.96
N ALA A 61 -8.80 -15.82 -11.46
CA ALA A 61 -8.53 -17.07 -12.14
C ALA A 61 -9.26 -17.16 -13.49
N LEU A 62 -10.54 -16.76 -13.53
CA LEU A 62 -11.34 -16.75 -14.77
C LEU A 62 -10.81 -15.72 -15.76
N ALA A 63 -10.49 -14.51 -15.30
CA ALA A 63 -9.91 -13.47 -16.13
C ALA A 63 -8.56 -13.90 -16.74
N GLN A 64 -7.69 -14.53 -15.94
CA GLN A 64 -6.42 -15.05 -16.43
C GLN A 64 -6.61 -16.14 -17.49
N MET A 65 -7.53 -17.09 -17.28
CA MET A 65 -7.84 -18.12 -18.28
C MET A 65 -8.38 -17.55 -19.60
N GLN A 66 -9.13 -16.44 -19.55
CA GLN A 66 -9.59 -15.74 -20.76
C GLN A 66 -8.43 -15.16 -21.57
N THR A 67 -7.35 -14.69 -20.93
CA THR A 67 -6.14 -14.23 -21.65
C THR A 67 -5.44 -15.35 -22.43
N TYR A 68 -5.70 -16.60 -22.08
CA TYR A 68 -5.26 -17.79 -22.80
C TYR A 68 -6.27 -18.31 -23.84
N GLU A 69 -7.24 -17.47 -24.21
CA GLU A 69 -8.30 -17.77 -25.18
C GLU A 69 -9.16 -19.00 -24.79
N MET A 70 -9.27 -19.29 -23.50
CA MET A 70 -10.16 -20.36 -23.02
C MET A 70 -11.61 -19.93 -23.09
N SER A 71 -12.47 -20.83 -23.55
CA SER A 71 -13.91 -20.57 -23.55
C SER A 71 -14.44 -20.46 -22.11
N PRO A 72 -15.54 -19.73 -21.87
CA PRO A 72 -16.13 -19.60 -20.53
C PRO A 72 -16.46 -20.95 -19.88
N ILE A 73 -16.85 -21.94 -20.68
CA ILE A 73 -17.17 -23.30 -20.21
C ILE A 73 -15.90 -24.01 -19.74
N GLU A 74 -14.83 -23.98 -20.52
CA GLU A 74 -13.55 -24.59 -20.17
C GLU A 74 -12.94 -23.94 -18.92
N SER A 75 -12.99 -22.61 -18.82
CA SER A 75 -12.47 -21.88 -17.65
C SER A 75 -13.24 -22.25 -16.38
N LYS A 76 -14.58 -22.31 -16.45
CA LYS A 76 -15.40 -22.69 -15.29
C LYS A 76 -15.19 -24.15 -14.89
N PHE A 77 -15.07 -25.04 -15.87
CA PHE A 77 -14.76 -26.45 -15.62
C PHE A 77 -13.40 -26.62 -14.94
N THR A 78 -12.38 -25.92 -15.44
CA THR A 78 -11.01 -25.98 -14.89
C THR A 78 -10.96 -25.44 -13.46
N LEU A 79 -11.63 -24.32 -13.20
CA LEU A 79 -11.77 -23.75 -11.85
C LEU A 79 -12.45 -24.73 -10.90
N ASN A 80 -13.58 -25.30 -11.31
CA ASN A 80 -14.31 -26.27 -10.48
C ASN A 80 -13.45 -27.50 -10.16
N LYS A 81 -12.71 -28.03 -11.14
CA LYS A 81 -11.80 -29.16 -10.91
C LYS A 81 -10.63 -28.83 -9.99
N ALA A 82 -10.12 -27.60 -10.02
CA ALA A 82 -9.13 -27.16 -9.05
C ALA A 82 -9.73 -27.07 -7.63
N LYS A 83 -10.95 -26.54 -7.48
CA LYS A 83 -11.63 -26.45 -6.18
C LYS A 83 -12.01 -27.83 -5.62
N GLU A 84 -12.54 -28.73 -6.45
CA GLU A 84 -12.80 -30.13 -6.10
C GLU A 84 -11.52 -30.83 -5.63
N PHE A 85 -10.39 -30.61 -6.31
CA PHE A 85 -9.10 -31.16 -5.89
C PHE A 85 -8.68 -30.67 -4.50
N ILE A 86 -8.77 -29.35 -4.25
CA ILE A 86 -8.42 -28.75 -2.95
C ILE A 86 -9.29 -29.33 -1.83
N THR A 87 -10.61 -29.38 -2.03
CA THR A 87 -11.54 -29.83 -0.99
C THR A 87 -11.53 -31.35 -0.82
N ASP A 88 -11.61 -32.11 -1.91
CA ASP A 88 -11.89 -33.55 -1.84
C ASP A 88 -10.64 -34.42 -1.85
N VAL A 89 -9.49 -33.88 -2.27
CA VAL A 89 -8.21 -34.59 -2.30
C VAL A 89 -7.27 -34.01 -1.26
N LEU A 90 -7.05 -32.69 -1.24
CA LEU A 90 -6.16 -32.08 -0.25
C LEU A 90 -6.80 -31.89 1.13
N GLU A 91 -8.14 -31.96 1.22
CA GLU A 91 -8.91 -31.70 2.46
C GLU A 91 -8.62 -30.31 3.05
N ILE A 92 -8.36 -29.34 2.18
CA ILE A 92 -8.08 -27.96 2.56
C ILE A 92 -9.37 -27.16 2.50
N ASN A 93 -9.69 -26.46 3.60
CA ASN A 93 -10.79 -25.51 3.64
C ASN A 93 -10.37 -24.18 2.98
N LEU A 94 -10.66 -24.05 1.68
CA LEU A 94 -10.31 -22.87 0.91
C LEU A 94 -10.98 -21.59 1.44
N ASP A 95 -12.20 -21.68 1.97
CA ASP A 95 -12.93 -20.51 2.49
C ASP A 95 -12.30 -19.99 3.79
N GLU A 96 -11.81 -20.90 4.65
CA GLU A 96 -11.06 -20.54 5.85
C GLU A 96 -9.74 -19.85 5.51
N ILE A 97 -8.96 -20.39 4.57
CA ILE A 97 -7.73 -19.76 4.08
C ILE A 97 -8.01 -18.34 3.55
N ARG A 98 -9.05 -18.20 2.72
CA ARG A 98 -9.46 -16.91 2.17
C ARG A 98 -9.93 -15.94 3.25
N SER A 99 -10.64 -16.41 4.27
CA SER A 99 -11.07 -15.60 5.42
C SER A 99 -9.88 -15.09 6.23
N ASN A 100 -8.90 -15.96 6.47
CA ASN A 100 -7.67 -15.61 7.19
C ASN A 100 -6.84 -14.57 6.40
N MET A 101 -6.67 -14.75 5.09
CA MET A 101 -5.98 -13.76 4.26
C MET A 101 -6.72 -12.42 4.23
N ARG A 102 -8.05 -12.41 4.12
CA ARG A 102 -8.85 -11.17 4.23
C ARG A 102 -8.62 -10.46 5.55
N SER A 103 -8.51 -11.21 6.64
CA SER A 103 -8.23 -10.66 7.96
C SER A 103 -6.83 -10.02 8.00
N THR A 104 -5.81 -10.69 7.48
CA THR A 104 -4.45 -10.14 7.36
C THR A 104 -4.42 -8.87 6.52
N SER A 105 -5.05 -8.87 5.33
CA SER A 105 -5.14 -7.66 4.49
C SER A 105 -5.82 -6.52 5.24
N ARG A 106 -6.90 -6.80 6.00
CA ARG A 106 -7.59 -5.78 6.81
C ARG A 106 -6.67 -5.16 7.86
N TYR A 107 -5.89 -5.97 8.58
CA TYR A 107 -4.94 -5.45 9.56
C TYR A 107 -3.91 -4.52 8.90
N ILE A 108 -3.38 -4.93 7.75
CA ILE A 108 -2.43 -4.14 6.98
C ILE A 108 -3.06 -2.80 6.54
N TYR A 109 -4.29 -2.81 6.04
CA TYR A 109 -4.99 -1.56 5.68
C TYR A 109 -5.16 -0.61 6.87
N LEU A 110 -5.47 -1.14 8.06
CA LEU A 110 -5.56 -0.33 9.28
C LEU A 110 -4.21 0.28 9.67
N ASP A 111 -3.11 -0.46 9.51
CA ASP A 111 -1.77 0.08 9.76
C ASP A 111 -1.40 1.18 8.75
N ILE A 112 -1.69 0.99 7.46
CA ILE A 112 -1.52 2.04 6.44
C ILE A 112 -2.33 3.29 6.78
N GLN A 113 -3.56 3.13 7.28
CA GLN A 113 -4.39 4.25 7.67
C GLN A 113 -3.76 5.07 8.81
N LYS A 114 -3.09 4.42 9.77
CA LYS A 114 -2.35 5.12 10.84
C LYS A 114 -1.21 5.96 10.26
N ILE A 115 -0.43 5.38 9.33
CA ILE A 115 0.67 6.08 8.65
C ILE A 115 0.14 7.31 7.91
N MET A 116 -0.96 7.17 7.18
CA MET A 116 -1.61 8.29 6.46
C MET A 116 -2.05 9.41 7.38
N LEU A 117 -2.57 9.08 8.57
CA LEU A 117 -2.98 10.05 9.58
C LEU A 117 -1.78 10.75 10.20
N GLU A 118 -0.70 10.03 10.47
CA GLU A 118 0.50 10.62 11.05
C GLU A 118 1.21 11.59 10.09
N ILE A 119 1.13 11.32 8.78
CA ILE A 119 1.53 12.28 7.74
C ILE A 119 0.72 13.58 7.83
N GLU A 120 -0.59 13.50 8.10
CA GLU A 120 -1.44 14.68 8.28
C GLU A 120 -1.09 15.46 9.54
N HIS A 121 -0.89 14.77 10.67
CA HIS A 121 -0.48 15.39 11.92
C HIS A 121 0.84 16.15 11.76
N ARG A 122 1.85 15.49 11.18
CA ARG A 122 3.14 16.12 10.90
C ARG A 122 3.01 17.35 10.01
N TYR A 123 2.18 17.27 8.96
CA TYR A 123 1.94 18.40 8.08
C TYR A 123 1.36 19.59 8.86
N GLU A 124 0.31 19.39 9.67
CA GLU A 124 -0.30 20.47 10.45
C GLU A 124 0.66 21.04 11.51
N ASP A 125 1.41 20.18 12.20
CA ASP A 125 2.43 20.60 13.18
C ASP A 125 3.49 21.50 12.54
N GLN A 126 4.03 21.09 11.38
CA GLN A 126 5.06 21.85 10.67
C GLN A 126 4.51 23.14 10.04
N ARG A 127 3.26 23.10 9.58
CA ARG A 127 2.55 24.23 8.99
C ARG A 127 2.36 25.37 10.00
N HIS A 128 2.09 25.04 11.26
CA HIS A 128 1.91 26.02 12.33
C HIS A 128 3.16 26.28 13.17
N GLY A 129 4.21 25.49 12.96
CA GLY A 129 5.51 25.69 13.60
C GLY A 129 6.15 27.05 13.27
N TYR A 130 7.13 27.45 14.09
CA TYR A 130 7.86 28.70 13.89
C TYR A 130 8.58 28.74 12.54
N ILE A 131 8.75 29.95 12.00
CA ILE A 131 9.43 30.16 10.72
C ILE A 131 10.59 31.15 10.89
N GLU A 132 11.73 30.85 10.26
CA GLU A 132 12.87 31.76 10.22
C GLU A 132 12.77 32.68 9.00
N VAL A 133 12.84 33.99 9.24
CA VAL A 133 12.93 35.04 8.22
C VAL A 133 13.96 36.06 8.67
N ASP A 134 14.94 36.36 7.81
CA ASP A 134 16.01 37.31 8.09
C ASP A 134 16.75 37.06 9.43
N GLY A 135 17.02 35.80 9.75
CA GLY A 135 17.72 35.38 10.97
C GLY A 135 16.90 35.48 12.26
N ARG A 136 15.58 35.72 12.17
CA ARG A 136 14.66 35.77 13.30
C ARG A 136 13.55 34.73 13.16
N HIS A 137 13.08 34.22 14.30
CA HIS A 137 12.03 33.21 14.34
C HIS A 137 10.69 33.86 14.67
N PHE A 138 9.68 33.61 13.85
CA PHE A 138 8.34 34.19 13.99
C PHE A 138 7.30 33.11 14.24
N GLN A 139 6.24 33.49 14.96
CA GLN A 139 5.01 32.70 14.99
C GLN A 139 4.35 32.71 13.61
N ALA A 140 3.83 31.55 13.21
CA ALA A 140 3.16 31.34 11.93
C ALA A 140 1.82 30.63 12.11
N ASP A 141 1.22 30.80 13.28
CA ASP A 141 -0.12 30.31 13.61
C ASP A 141 -1.21 31.12 12.88
N GLU A 142 -2.45 30.69 13.06
CA GLU A 142 -3.61 31.29 12.39
C GLU A 142 -3.78 32.77 12.74
N THR A 143 -3.51 33.15 13.99
CA THR A 143 -3.61 34.53 14.46
C THR A 143 -2.56 35.42 13.79
N SER A 144 -1.30 34.97 13.74
CA SER A 144 -0.21 35.69 13.08
C SER A 144 -0.50 35.88 11.60
N ARG A 145 -1.00 34.84 10.91
CA ARG A 145 -1.42 34.90 9.51
C ARG A 145 -2.54 35.91 9.30
N GLN A 146 -3.58 35.87 10.14
CA GLN A 146 -4.71 36.78 10.04
C GLN A 146 -4.28 38.23 10.21
N MET A 147 -3.46 38.53 11.22
CA MET A 147 -2.94 39.88 11.47
C MET A 147 -2.08 40.37 10.31
N LEU A 148 -1.12 39.56 9.84
CA LEU A 148 -0.29 39.89 8.68
C LEU A 148 -1.15 40.18 7.44
N GLY A 149 -2.19 39.38 7.20
CA GLY A 149 -3.14 39.61 6.11
C GLY A 149 -3.86 40.95 6.21
N GLN A 150 -4.30 41.35 7.42
CA GLN A 150 -4.96 42.64 7.65
C GLN A 150 -4.02 43.83 7.40
N TYR A 151 -2.77 43.76 7.88
CA TYR A 151 -1.77 44.81 7.61
C TYR A 151 -1.46 44.94 6.12
N ILE A 152 -1.26 43.81 5.44
CA ILE A 152 -1.00 43.79 3.99
C ILE A 152 -2.19 44.35 3.21
N GLN A 153 -3.41 43.96 3.53
CA GLN A 153 -4.62 44.42 2.84
C GLN A 153 -4.90 45.91 3.06
N SER A 154 -4.60 46.42 4.25
CA SER A 154 -4.81 47.83 4.59
C SER A 154 -3.66 48.74 4.16
N GLU A 155 -2.59 48.19 3.58
CA GLU A 155 -1.36 48.91 3.25
C GLU A 155 -0.76 49.65 4.47
N THR A 156 -0.95 49.10 5.67
CA THR A 156 -0.40 49.64 6.91
C THR A 156 0.58 48.65 7.55
N ALA A 157 1.37 49.13 8.51
CA ALA A 157 2.29 48.30 9.26
C ALA A 157 2.03 48.43 10.77
N PRO A 158 2.28 47.38 11.55
CA PRO A 158 2.25 47.49 13.00
C PRO A 158 3.43 48.34 13.49
N ASP A 159 3.25 49.02 14.64
CA ASP A 159 4.35 49.77 15.27
C ASP A 159 5.54 48.84 15.60
N TYR A 160 5.24 47.62 16.03
CA TYR A 160 6.23 46.60 16.32
C TYR A 160 5.70 45.19 16.04
N TRP A 161 6.63 44.23 15.95
CA TRP A 161 6.30 42.79 15.97
C TRP A 161 7.16 42.06 16.99
N LEU A 162 6.69 40.92 17.49
CA LEU A 162 7.44 40.08 18.43
C LEU A 162 7.95 38.83 17.72
N ASP A 163 9.22 38.50 17.94
CA ASP A 163 9.74 37.19 17.60
C ASP A 163 9.30 36.13 18.65
N THR A 164 9.65 34.87 18.42
CA THR A 164 9.31 33.77 19.33
C THR A 164 10.00 33.85 20.69
N SER A 165 11.02 34.71 20.84
CA SER A 165 11.70 35.01 22.11
C SER A 165 11.12 36.24 22.81
N ASN A 166 10.00 36.79 22.33
CA ASN A 166 9.41 38.05 22.77
C ASN A 166 10.32 39.27 22.57
N THR A 167 11.27 39.20 21.64
CA THR A 167 12.08 40.36 21.25
C THR A 167 11.24 41.28 20.40
N ARG A 168 11.15 42.56 20.80
CA ARG A 168 10.43 43.59 20.06
C ARG A 168 11.25 44.07 18.85
N ILE A 169 10.64 44.03 17.67
CA ILE A 169 11.19 44.53 16.42
C ILE A 169 10.41 45.79 16.05
N GLU A 170 11.07 46.94 16.08
CA GLU A 170 10.45 48.25 15.86
C GLU A 170 11.43 49.20 15.15
N PRO A 171 11.01 49.89 14.07
CA PRO A 171 9.72 49.73 13.40
C PRO A 171 9.64 48.37 12.67
N PHE A 172 8.45 47.75 12.67
CA PHE A 172 8.18 46.63 11.78
C PHE A 172 7.48 47.14 10.52
N THR A 173 8.06 46.89 9.37
CA THR A 173 7.63 47.52 8.11
C THR A 173 6.61 46.67 7.35
N LEU A 174 5.81 47.31 6.50
CA LEU A 174 4.89 46.61 5.59
C LEU A 174 5.62 45.59 4.69
N GLU A 175 6.83 45.91 4.24
CA GLU A 175 7.64 44.98 3.46
C GLU A 175 8.06 43.75 4.27
N GLN A 176 8.34 43.91 5.57
CA GLN A 176 8.58 42.77 6.46
C GLN A 176 7.32 41.93 6.70
N CYS A 177 6.13 42.55 6.80
CA CYS A 177 4.87 41.80 6.85
C CYS A 177 4.68 40.95 5.59
N LYS A 178 4.91 41.53 4.40
CA LYS A 178 4.82 40.82 3.12
C LYS A 178 5.85 39.70 3.04
N ALA A 179 7.10 39.95 3.44
CA ALA A 179 8.16 38.95 3.43
C ALA A 179 7.84 37.77 4.35
N LEU A 180 7.38 38.04 5.58
CA LEU A 180 6.99 36.99 6.53
C LEU A 180 5.80 36.17 6.01
N MET A 181 4.74 36.83 5.52
CA MET A 181 3.59 36.13 4.95
C MET A 181 3.99 35.29 3.72
N ALA A 182 4.82 35.82 2.83
CA ALA A 182 5.31 35.10 1.66
C ALA A 182 6.13 33.86 2.06
N ALA A 183 6.97 33.96 3.10
CA ALA A 183 7.71 32.83 3.63
C ALA A 183 6.78 31.74 4.19
N ILE A 184 5.74 32.13 4.95
CA ILE A 184 4.73 31.21 5.48
C ILE A 184 4.01 30.49 4.34
N VAL A 185 3.49 31.23 3.35
CA VAL A 185 2.78 30.65 2.20
C VAL A 185 3.68 29.72 1.38
N LYS A 186 4.94 30.11 1.16
CA LYS A 186 5.92 29.27 0.45
C LYS A 186 6.17 27.96 1.19
N ARG A 187 6.35 28.01 2.51
CA ARG A 187 6.53 26.80 3.34
C ARG A 187 5.28 25.92 3.28
N ASP A 188 4.09 26.48 3.45
CA ASP A 188 2.83 25.74 3.37
C ASP A 188 2.70 25.00 2.04
N GLN A 189 3.02 25.65 0.92
CA GLN A 189 3.01 25.02 -0.40
C GLN A 189 4.01 23.85 -0.50
N GLN A 190 5.22 24.02 0.03
CA GLN A 190 6.24 22.96 0.04
C GLN A 190 5.79 21.77 0.88
N LEU A 191 5.27 22.02 2.08
CA LEU A 191 4.75 21.00 2.99
C LEU A 191 3.56 20.26 2.37
N HIS A 192 2.62 20.97 1.75
CA HIS A 192 1.46 20.38 1.11
C HIS A 192 1.84 19.50 -0.08
N ASN A 193 2.80 19.94 -0.89
CA ASN A 193 3.32 19.16 -2.01
C ASN A 193 4.03 17.88 -1.53
N ALA A 194 4.86 17.99 -0.48
CA ALA A 194 5.55 16.84 0.11
C ALA A 194 4.57 15.83 0.70
N MET A 195 3.59 16.29 1.49
CA MET A 195 2.52 15.46 2.04
C MET A 195 1.75 14.74 0.93
N SER A 196 1.38 15.46 -0.13
CA SER A 196 0.62 14.90 -1.25
C SER A 196 1.42 13.84 -2.02
N ALA A 197 2.72 14.08 -2.23
CA ALA A 197 3.62 13.11 -2.86
C ALA A 197 3.75 11.84 -2.01
N GLN A 198 4.00 11.97 -0.71
CA GLN A 198 4.13 10.85 0.24
C GLN A 198 2.85 10.01 0.28
N LYS A 199 1.68 10.66 0.40
CA LYS A 199 0.40 9.94 0.35
C LYS A 199 0.17 9.24 -0.98
N SER A 200 0.58 9.83 -2.09
CA SER A 200 0.46 9.20 -3.41
C SER A 200 1.36 7.96 -3.52
N GLU A 201 2.59 8.04 -3.02
CA GLU A 201 3.54 6.93 -3.02
C GLU A 201 3.04 5.75 -2.18
N ILE A 202 2.56 6.02 -0.96
CA ILE A 202 1.97 4.98 -0.10
C ILE A 202 0.75 4.33 -0.76
N ARG A 203 -0.10 5.10 -1.45
CA ARG A 203 -1.25 4.54 -2.19
C ARG A 203 -0.80 3.62 -3.31
N GLN A 204 0.23 4.00 -4.08
CA GLN A 204 0.76 3.17 -5.16
C GLN A 204 1.32 1.85 -4.64
N TYR A 205 2.08 1.87 -3.54
CA TYR A 205 2.57 0.64 -2.91
C TYR A 205 1.43 -0.20 -2.33
N ALA A 206 0.40 0.42 -1.76
CA ALA A 206 -0.78 -0.28 -1.24
C ALA A 206 -1.58 -0.97 -2.35
N GLU A 207 -1.71 -0.33 -3.52
CA GLU A 207 -2.32 -0.93 -4.72
C GLU A 207 -1.50 -2.12 -5.24
N GLN A 208 -0.18 -2.04 -5.15
CA GLN A 208 0.74 -3.13 -5.51
C GLN A 208 0.84 -4.22 -4.43
N ARG A 209 0.19 -4.02 -3.27
CA ARG A 209 0.29 -4.89 -2.08
C ARG A 209 1.72 -5.02 -1.54
N ASP A 210 2.57 -4.02 -1.78
CA ASP A 210 3.94 -3.96 -1.28
C ASP A 210 3.99 -3.29 0.09
N TYR A 211 3.54 -4.04 1.10
CA TYR A 211 3.37 -3.53 2.46
C TYR A 211 4.67 -3.43 3.25
N ASP A 212 5.69 -4.20 2.86
CA ASP A 212 7.02 -4.14 3.48
C ASP A 212 7.70 -2.81 3.14
N THR A 213 7.60 -2.36 1.89
CA THR A 213 8.11 -1.04 1.47
C THR A 213 7.36 0.09 2.19
N ILE A 214 6.04 -0.01 2.38
CA ILE A 214 5.28 1.02 3.12
C ILE A 214 5.78 1.14 4.57
N ARG A 215 6.03 0.02 5.26
CA ARG A 215 6.56 0.02 6.63
C ARG A 215 7.99 0.58 6.68
N ALA A 216 8.84 0.18 5.74
CA ALA A 216 10.20 0.72 5.65
C ALA A 216 10.18 2.25 5.47
N LEU A 217 9.34 2.77 4.57
CA LEU A 217 9.15 4.20 4.36
C LEU A 217 8.63 4.89 5.62
N ALA A 218 7.63 4.33 6.30
CA ALA A 218 7.11 4.89 7.54
C ALA A 218 8.18 5.00 8.63
N LEU A 219 9.04 3.98 8.75
CA LEU A 219 10.15 3.95 9.70
C LEU A 219 11.24 4.96 9.33
N GLU A 220 11.62 5.06 8.05
CA GLU A 220 12.55 6.10 7.56
C GLU A 220 12.02 7.51 7.80
N MET A 221 10.71 7.69 7.66
CA MET A 221 10.05 8.95 7.95
C MET A 221 9.91 9.20 9.45
N GLY A 222 10.04 8.21 10.33
CA GLY A 222 9.79 8.33 11.77
C GLY A 222 8.30 8.53 12.10
N LEU A 223 7.43 7.77 11.43
CA LEU A 223 5.97 7.76 11.62
C LEU A 223 5.48 6.55 12.44
N GLU A 224 6.38 5.65 12.85
CA GLU A 224 6.10 4.47 13.70
C GLU A 224 6.47 4.69 15.18
#